data_AF-A0A7W6TT81-F1
#
_entry.id   AF-A0A7W6TT81-F1
#
_cell.length_a   1.000
_cell.length_b   1.000
_cell.length_c   1.000
_cell.angle_alpha   90.00
_cell.angle_beta   90.00
_cell.angle_gamma   90.00
#
_symmetry.space_group_name_H-M   'P 1'
#
loop_
_entity.id
_entity.type
_entity.pdbx_description
1 polymer ?
#
loop_
_entity_poly.entity_id
_entity_poly.type
_entity_poly.pdbx_seq_one_letter_code
_entity_poly.pdbx_strand_id
1 'polypeptide(L)'
;MKLVKVLDAIETVSPSTGKPQQRRIAILQRDDGHFTFAEEYSYRSEHEDEVIAEGWQQLPPEGIFESAEVAEVEGRSALLDRHKR
;
A
#
# COMPACT_ATOMS: atom_id res chain seq x y z
N MET A 1 -11.65 6.43 -9.16
CA MET A 1 -10.94 6.39 -7.85
C MET A 1 -9.88 7.48 -7.78
N LYS A 2 -9.87 8.25 -6.70
CA LYS A 2 -8.98 9.38 -6.45
C LYS A 2 -8.11 9.11 -5.21
N LEU A 3 -6.81 9.34 -5.29
CA LEU A 3 -5.93 9.28 -4.12
C LEU A 3 -6.25 10.43 -3.15
N VAL A 4 -6.47 10.08 -1.88
CA VAL A 4 -6.79 11.03 -0.80
C VAL A 4 -5.58 11.24 0.10
N LYS A 5 -4.95 10.14 0.53
CA LYS A 5 -3.85 10.15 1.49
C LYS A 5 -2.96 8.94 1.29
N VAL A 6 -1.67 9.09 1.57
CA VAL A 6 -0.73 7.97 1.69
C VAL A 6 -0.18 8.00 3.10
N LEU A 7 -0.14 6.84 3.76
CA LEU A 7 0.44 6.68 5.09
C LEU A 7 1.93 6.40 5.00
N ASP A 8 2.64 6.61 6.11
CA ASP A 8 4.06 6.30 6.19
C ASP A 8 4.32 4.82 5.90
N ALA A 9 5.43 4.58 5.20
CA ALA A 9 5.84 3.23 4.89
C ALA A 9 6.48 2.54 6.10
N ILE A 10 6.32 1.22 6.17
CA ILE A 10 7.03 0.35 7.09
C ILE A 10 7.93 -0.60 6.30
N GLU A 11 9.01 -1.05 6.92
CA GLU A 11 9.82 -2.13 6.37
C GLU A 11 9.17 -3.49 6.69
N THR A 12 9.07 -4.35 5.67
CA THR A 12 8.58 -5.72 5.78
C THR A 12 9.48 -6.65 4.96
N VAL A 13 9.10 -7.93 4.87
CA VAL A 13 9.77 -8.92 4.01
C VAL A 13 8.85 -9.25 2.84
N SER A 14 9.38 -9.17 1.62
CA SER A 14 8.68 -9.58 0.41
C SER A 14 8.37 -11.08 0.46
N PRO A 15 7.09 -11.50 0.35
CA PRO A 15 6.73 -12.93 0.39
C PRO A 15 7.31 -13.75 -0.77
N SER A 16 7.57 -13.10 -1.92
CA SER A 16 8.06 -13.78 -3.12
C SER A 16 9.58 -13.88 -3.19
N THR A 17 10.29 -12.91 -2.62
CA THR A 17 11.76 -12.83 -2.72
C THR A 17 12.49 -13.07 -1.40
N GLY A 18 11.80 -12.99 -0.26
CA GLY A 18 12.41 -13.06 1.06
C GLY A 18 13.30 -11.87 1.42
N LYS A 19 13.33 -10.83 0.57
CA LYS A 19 14.16 -9.62 0.76
C LYS A 19 13.38 -8.52 1.47
N PRO A 20 14.06 -7.57 2.14
CA PRO A 20 13.42 -6.37 2.67
C PRO A 20 12.64 -5.64 1.58
N GLN A 21 11.45 -5.18 1.93
CA GLN A 21 10.56 -4.44 1.06
C GLN A 21 9.76 -3.42 1.89
N GLN A 22 9.65 -2.20 1.40
CA GLN A 22 8.76 -1.23 2.06
C GLN A 22 7.32 -1.43 1.62
N ARG A 23 6.39 -1.33 2.58
CA ARG A 23 4.94 -1.39 2.39
C ARG A 23 4.28 -0.15 2.97
N ARG A 24 3.22 0.36 2.33
CA ARG A 24 2.42 1.50 2.83
C ARG A 24 0.95 1.35 2.46
N ILE A 25 0.11 2.22 3.02
CA ILE A 25 -1.32 2.26 2.69
C ILE A 25 -1.64 3.55 1.92
N ALA A 26 -2.38 3.40 0.83
CA ALA A 26 -3.04 4.48 0.11
C ALA A 26 -4.54 4.49 0.44
N ILE A 27 -5.07 5.64 0.84
CA ILE A 27 -6.51 5.87 1.03
C ILE A 27 -7.06 6.48 -0.24
N LEU A 28 -8.10 5.85 -0.79
CA LEU A 28 -8.70 6.19 -2.07
C LEU A 28 -10.17 6.54 -1.88
N GLN A 29 -10.63 7.58 -2.58
CA GLN A 29 -12.04 7.92 -2.70
C GLN A 29 -12.60 7.33 -3.99
N ARG A 30 -13.75 6.67 -3.87
CA ARG A 30 -14.52 6.10 -4.97
C ARG A 30 -15.41 7.17 -5.59
N ASP A 31 -15.89 6.90 -6.79
CA ASP A 31 -16.73 7.84 -7.53
C ASP A 31 -18.14 7.94 -6.91
N ASP A 32 -18.52 6.95 -6.08
CA ASP A 32 -19.75 6.92 -5.27
C ASP A 32 -19.62 7.66 -3.92
N GLY A 33 -18.50 8.34 -3.68
CA GLY A 33 -18.24 9.11 -2.47
C GLY A 33 -17.69 8.31 -1.28
N HIS A 34 -17.69 6.98 -1.32
CA HIS A 34 -17.12 6.14 -0.26
C HIS A 34 -15.59 6.06 -0.36
N PHE A 35 -14.97 5.53 0.68
CA PHE A 35 -13.53 5.37 0.80
C PHE A 35 -13.13 3.90 0.82
N THR A 36 -11.91 3.61 0.39
CA THR A 36 -11.28 2.29 0.43
C THR A 36 -9.79 2.50 0.73
N PHE A 37 -9.09 1.47 1.16
CA PHE A 37 -7.63 1.50 1.26
C PHE A 37 -7.01 0.50 0.29
N ALA A 38 -5.79 0.76 -0.15
CA ALA A 38 -4.99 -0.19 -0.91
C ALA A 38 -3.59 -0.26 -0.32
N GLU A 39 -3.08 -1.48 -0.14
CA GLU A 39 -1.68 -1.66 0.20
C GLU A 39 -0.81 -1.41 -1.03
N GLU A 40 0.30 -0.72 -0.86
CA GLU A 40 1.31 -0.51 -1.89
C GLU A 40 2.63 -1.09 -1.44
N TYR A 41 3.37 -1.67 -2.38
CA TYR A 41 4.72 -2.14 -2.14
C TYR A 41 5.74 -1.42 -3.01
N SER A 42 6.89 -1.13 -2.42
CA SER A 42 8.02 -0.58 -3.16
C SER A 42 8.59 -1.63 -4.12
N TYR A 43 8.92 -1.20 -5.33
CA TYR A 43 9.69 -1.97 -6.28
C TYR A 43 10.88 -1.17 -6.79
N ARG A 44 11.95 -1.88 -7.09
CA ARG A 44 13.14 -1.37 -7.77
C ARG A 44 13.58 -2.43 -8.76
N SER A 45 13.68 -2.05 -10.02
CA SER A 45 14.10 -2.90 -11.12
C SER A 45 15.43 -2.41 -11.66
N GLU A 46 16.38 -3.33 -11.77
CA GLU A 46 17.74 -3.04 -12.19
C GLU A 46 18.08 -3.86 -13.45
N HIS A 47 18.86 -3.27 -14.34
CA HIS A 47 19.44 -3.95 -15.49
C HIS A 47 20.88 -3.46 -15.65
N GLU A 48 21.83 -4.39 -15.70
CA GLU A 48 23.27 -4.07 -15.79
C GLU A 48 23.73 -3.06 -14.72
N ASP A 49 23.29 -3.28 -13.47
CA ASP A 49 23.55 -2.41 -12.30
C ASP A 49 22.96 -0.99 -12.39
N GLU A 50 22.17 -0.68 -13.42
CA GLU A 50 21.42 0.57 -13.55
C GLU A 50 19.96 0.41 -13.10
N VAL A 51 19.46 1.36 -12.31
CA VAL A 51 18.03 1.41 -11.94
C VAL A 51 17.24 1.92 -13.13
N ILE A 52 16.48 1.01 -13.76
CA ILE A 52 15.64 1.34 -14.92
C ILE A 52 14.22 1.76 -14.51
N ALA A 53 13.76 1.31 -13.35
CA ALA A 53 12.46 1.69 -12.81
C ALA A 53 12.41 1.50 -11.30
N GLU A 54 11.78 2.44 -10.61
CA GLU A 54 11.43 2.30 -9.20
C GLU A 54 10.09 2.99 -8.94
N GLY A 55 9.41 2.57 -7.87
CA GLY A 55 8.12 3.16 -7.52
C GLY A 55 7.34 2.32 -6.53
N TRP A 56 6.04 2.56 -6.54
CA TRP A 56 5.08 1.89 -5.68
C TRP A 56 4.06 1.18 -6.55
N GLN A 57 3.94 -0.14 -6.35
CA GLN A 57 2.92 -0.93 -6.99
C GLN A 57 1.74 -1.07 -6.04
N GLN A 58 0.56 -0.64 -6.50
CA GLN A 58 -0.68 -0.76 -5.77
C GLN A 58 -1.25 -2.19 -5.90
N LEU A 59 -1.65 -2.75 -4.77
CA LEU A 59 -2.46 -3.98 -4.70
C LEU A 59 -3.96 -3.64 -4.86
N PRO A 60 -4.82 -4.66 -5.08
CA PRO A 60 -6.26 -4.43 -5.15
C PRO A 60 -6.78 -3.68 -3.91
N PRO A 61 -7.66 -2.68 -4.09
CA PRO A 61 -8.25 -1.95 -2.98
C PRO A 61 -9.22 -2.84 -2.18
N GLU A 62 -9.32 -2.56 -0.88
CA GLU A 62 -10.06 -3.33 0.09
C GLU A 62 -11.04 -2.46 0.90
N GLY A 63 -12.20 -3.03 1.19
CA GLY A 63 -13.24 -2.40 1.98
C GLY A 63 -13.97 -1.26 1.28
N ILE A 64 -15.11 -0.87 1.87
CA ILE A 64 -15.92 0.28 1.49
C ILE A 64 -16.33 0.96 2.78
N PHE A 65 -15.84 2.18 2.99
CA PHE A 65 -15.96 2.91 4.24
C PHE A 65 -16.63 4.26 4.02
N GLU A 66 -17.34 4.74 5.03
CA GLU A 66 -18.07 6.01 4.97
C GLU A 66 -17.14 7.24 5.03
N SER A 67 -15.94 7.09 5.60
CA SER A 67 -14.98 8.20 5.76
C SER A 67 -13.53 7.77 5.51
N ALA A 68 -12.68 8.76 5.21
CA ALA A 68 -11.25 8.53 5.01
C ALA A 68 -10.55 8.09 6.31
N GLU A 69 -10.99 8.60 7.47
CA GLU A 69 -10.46 8.26 8.78
C GLU A 69 -10.72 6.79 9.12
N VAL A 70 -11.93 6.28 8.83
CA VAL A 70 -12.25 4.85 9.02
C VAL A 70 -11.38 3.99 8.11
N ALA A 71 -11.28 4.34 6.82
CA ALA A 71 -10.43 3.62 5.87
C ALA A 71 -8.95 3.61 6.30
N GLU A 72 -8.46 4.70 6.91
CA GLU A 72 -7.10 4.80 7.43
C GLU A 72 -6.85 3.86 8.61
N VAL A 73 -7.75 3.83 9.59
CA VAL A 73 -7.62 2.95 10.75
C VAL A 73 -7.62 1.48 10.33
N GLU A 74 -8.56 1.09 9.46
CA GLU A 74 -8.67 -0.26 8.93
C GLU A 74 -7.45 -0.65 8.10
N GLY A 75 -6.98 0.26 7.23
CA GLY A 75 -5.77 0.05 6.44
C GLY A 75 -4.52 -0.14 7.31
N ARG A 76 -4.33 0.67 8.36
CA ARG A 76 -3.22 0.51 9.31
C ARG A 76 -3.27 -0.84 10.01
N SER A 77 -4.45 -1.24 10.50
CA SER A 77 -4.62 -2.53 11.18
C SER A 77 -4.31 -3.70 10.24
N ALA A 78 -4.86 -3.67 9.02
CA ALA A 78 -4.65 -4.70 8.01
C ALA A 78 -3.16 -4.85 7.65
N LEU A 79 -2.45 -3.74 7.46
CA LEU A 79 -1.02 -3.75 7.17
C LEU A 79 -0.23 -4.40 8.31
N LEU A 80 -0.47 -3.98 9.55
CA LEU A 80 0.25 -4.50 10.71
C LEU A 80 -0.04 -5.99 10.92
N ASP A 81 -1.29 -6.43 10.78
CA ASP A 81 -1.66 -7.82 11.05
C ASP A 81 -1.12 -8.80 10.00
N ARG A 82 -0.94 -8.35 8.75
CA ARG A 82 -0.31 -9.15 7.69
C ARG A 82 1.19 -9.34 7.90
N HIS A 83 1.87 -8.30 8.40
CA HIS A 83 3.33 -8.25 8.46
C HIS A 83 3.90 -8.42 9.89
N LYS A 84 3.08 -8.85 10.85
CA LYS A 84 3.47 -9.25 12.22
C LYS A 84 4.05 -10.67 12.34
N ARG A 85 4.20 -11.42 11.24
CA ARG A 85 4.65 -12.83 11.26
C ARG A 85 6.03 -13.00 10.67
#